data_AF-A0A919M366-F1
#
_entry.id   AF-A0A919M366-F1
#
_cell.length_a   1.000
_cell.length_b   1.000
_cell.length_c   1.000
_cell.angle_alpha   90.00
_cell.angle_beta   90.00
_cell.angle_gamma   90.00
#
_symmetry.space_group_name_H-M   'P 1'
#
loop_
_entity.id
_entity.type
_entity.pdbx_description
1 polymer ?
#
loop_
_entity_poly.entity_id
_entity_poly.type
_entity_poly.pdbx_seq_one_letter_code
_entity_poly.pdbx_strand_id
1 'polypeptide(L)' 'MLRFGGAPPLNIPGMYFTDRGIEELAQRRGEETVTLEWLAEQLRTFVDMNPEFETPIERFATWLARDDEDDE' A
#
# COMPACT_ATOMS: atom_id res chain seq x y z
N MET A 1 -13.39 -42.85 4.44
CA MET A 1 -13.57 -41.56 5.16
C MET A 1 -12.19 -41.09 5.61
N LEU A 2 -11.59 -40.13 4.89
CA LEU A 2 -10.30 -39.54 5.23
C LEU A 2 -10.57 -38.08 5.62
N ARG A 3 -10.25 -37.72 6.86
CA ARG A 3 -10.34 -36.33 7.33
C ARG A 3 -9.07 -35.60 6.91
N PHE A 4 -9.19 -34.69 5.95
CA PHE A 4 -8.15 -33.69 5.68
C PHE A 4 -8.16 -32.69 6.83
N GLY A 5 -7.21 -32.84 7.76
CA GLY A 5 -6.89 -31.78 8.71
C GLY A 5 -6.22 -30.65 7.94
N GLY A 6 -6.91 -29.51 7.84
CA GLY A 6 -6.32 -28.29 7.31
C GLY A 6 -5.10 -27.92 8.15
N ALA A 7 -3.93 -27.87 7.51
CA ALA A 7 -2.78 -27.23 8.12
C ALA A 7 -3.18 -25.79 8.48
N PRO A 8 -2.84 -25.30 9.69
CA PRO A 8 -3.00 -23.88 9.98
C PRO A 8 -2.22 -23.07 8.93
N PRO A 9 -2.73 -21.91 8.46
CA PRO A 9 -1.99 -21.08 7.54
C PRO A 9 -0.61 -20.80 8.12
N LEU A 10 0.43 -21.09 7.35
CA LEU A 10 1.80 -20.85 7.76
C LEU A 10 1.95 -19.35 7.99
N ASN A 11 2.21 -18.96 9.24
CA ASN A 11 2.69 -17.62 9.54
C ASN A 11 4.08 -17.49 8.91
N ILE A 12 4.14 -16.91 7.71
CA ILE A 12 5.40 -16.58 7.03
C ILE A 12 5.95 -15.34 7.73
N PRO A 13 7.14 -15.39 8.36
CA PRO A 13 7.72 -14.28 9.13
C PRO A 13 8.15 -13.06 8.28
N GLY A 14 7.73 -12.98 7.01
CA GLY A 14 7.78 -11.77 6.16
C GLY A 14 6.42 -11.10 5.94
N MET A 15 5.30 -11.78 6.20
CA MET A 15 3.93 -11.28 5.95
C MET A 15 3.47 -10.25 7.00
N TYR A 16 4.12 -10.22 8.17
CA TYR A 16 3.83 -9.27 9.26
C TYR A 16 4.68 -7.98 9.20
N PHE A 17 5.59 -7.85 8.23
CA PHE A 17 6.49 -6.68 8.15
C PHE A 17 6.18 -5.73 6.98
N THR A 18 5.51 -6.18 5.92
CA THR A 18 5.35 -5.35 4.71
C THR A 18 4.13 -4.46 4.68
N ASP A 19 3.03 -4.82 5.33
CA ASP A 19 1.75 -4.08 5.16
C ASP A 19 1.19 -3.48 6.44
N ARG A 20 1.85 -3.66 7.60
CA ARG A 20 1.34 -3.17 8.90
C ARG A 20 0.98 -1.68 8.88
N GLY A 21 1.79 -0.85 8.23
CA GLY A 21 1.51 0.58 8.11
C GLY A 21 0.24 0.87 7.28
N ILE A 22 0.03 0.08 6.21
CA ILE A 22 -1.13 0.17 5.32
C ILE A 22 -2.39 -0.32 6.04
N GLU A 23 -2.31 -1.44 6.77
CA GLU A 23 -3.39 -1.99 7.58
C GLU A 23 -3.85 -1.00 8.66
N GLU A 24 -2.90 -0.38 9.37
CA GLU A 24 -3.19 0.60 10.41
C GLU A 24 -3.80 1.89 9.82
N LEU A 25 -3.36 2.31 8.62
CA LEU A 25 -3.98 3.42 7.90
C LEU A 25 -5.45 3.09 7.55
N ALA A 26 -5.70 1.92 6.97
CA ALA A 26 -7.04 1.48 6.62
C ALA A 26 -7.95 1.33 7.86
N GLN A 27 -7.43 0.79 8.95
CA GLN A 27 -8.18 0.64 10.19
C GLN A 27 -8.55 1.98 10.82
N ARG A 28 -7.66 2.97 10.79
CA ARG A 28 -7.88 4.26 11.46
C ARG A 28 -8.59 5.30 10.60
N ARG A 29 -8.38 5.26 9.28
CA ARG A 29 -8.82 6.30 8.34
C ARG A 29 -9.50 5.76 7.08
N GLY A 30 -9.87 4.48 7.04
CA GLY A 30 -10.44 3.86 5.84
C GLY A 30 -11.81 4.41 5.41
N GLU A 31 -12.53 5.10 6.30
CA GLU A 31 -13.79 5.78 5.98
C GLU A 31 -13.58 7.21 5.44
N GLU A 32 -12.34 7.70 5.41
CA GLU A 32 -12.03 9.06 4.93
C GLU A 32 -11.86 9.10 3.41
N THR A 33 -12.53 10.05 2.76
CA THR A 33 -12.39 10.32 1.33
C THR A 33 -11.45 11.50 1.10
N VAL A 34 -10.44 11.30 0.27
CA VAL A 34 -9.46 12.33 -0.13
C VAL A 34 -9.35 12.42 -1.66
N THR A 35 -8.84 13.53 -2.17
CA THR A 35 -8.53 13.67 -3.59
C THR A 35 -7.15 13.09 -3.90
N LEU A 36 -6.91 12.69 -5.16
CA LEU A 36 -5.57 12.30 -5.61
C LEU A 36 -4.57 13.46 -5.53
N GLU A 37 -5.04 14.70 -5.70
CA GLU A 37 -4.25 15.91 -5.47
C GLU A 37 -3.73 15.99 -4.02
N TRP A 38 -4.61 15.80 -3.04
CA TRP A 38 -4.21 15.76 -1.62
C TRP A 38 -3.21 14.63 -1.35
N LEU A 39 -3.43 13.44 -1.91
CA LEU A 39 -2.48 12.33 -1.75
C LEU A 39 -1.10 12.68 -2.34
N ALA A 40 -1.04 13.32 -3.51
CA ALA A 40 0.21 13.74 -4.13
C ALA A 40 0.98 14.75 -3.26
N GLU A 41 0.29 15.68 -2.58
CA GLU A 41 0.90 16.60 -1.62
C GLU A 41 1.53 15.86 -0.43
N GLN A 42 0.86 14.82 0.07
CA GLN A 42 1.38 14.00 1.17
C GLN A 42 2.61 13.18 0.75
N LEU A 43 2.63 12.65 -0.48
CA LEU A 43 3.79 11.95 -1.02
C LEU A 43 5.00 12.87 -1.17
N ARG A 44 4.80 14.11 -1.65
CA ARG A 44 5.87 15.11 -1.74
C ARG A 44 6.41 15.46 -0.35
N THR A 45 5.52 15.75 0.60
CA THR A 45 5.92 16.04 2.00
C THR A 45 6.73 14.88 2.60
N PHE A 46 6.36 13.64 2.30
CA PHE A 46 7.10 12.47 2.76
C PHE A 46 8.51 12.39 2.16
N VAL A 47 8.67 12.61 0.85
CA VAL A 47 9.99 12.61 0.19
C VAL A 47 10.86 13.77 0.67
N ASP A 48 10.28 14.96 0.85
CA ASP A 48 10.99 16.12 1.39
C ASP A 48 11.61 15.83 2.77
N MET A 49 10.92 15.02 3.59
CA MET A 49 11.38 14.60 4.91
C MET A 49 12.28 13.35 4.88
N ASN A 50 12.18 12.52 3.84
CA ASN A 50 12.88 11.25 3.73
C ASN A 50 13.41 11.05 2.29
N PRO A 51 14.47 11.79 1.88
CA PRO A 51 14.95 11.82 0.50
C PRO A 51 15.40 10.46 -0.04
N GLU A 52 15.80 9.52 0.83
CA GLU A 52 16.20 8.17 0.45
C GLU A 52 15.05 7.35 -0.19
N PHE A 53 13.80 7.79 -0.03
CA PHE A 53 12.62 7.15 -0.61
C PHE A 53 12.09 7.85 -1.88
N GLU A 54 12.81 8.83 -2.43
CA GLU A 54 12.38 9.53 -3.66
C GLU A 54 12.07 8.56 -4.80
N THR A 55 13.01 7.68 -5.15
CA THR A 55 12.83 6.73 -6.28
C THR A 55 11.63 5.80 -6.13
N PRO A 56 11.41 5.09 -5.00
CA PRO A 56 10.23 4.25 -4.84
C PRO A 56 8.91 5.05 -4.84
N ILE A 57 8.88 6.24 -4.25
CA ILE A 57 7.67 7.09 -4.23
C ILE A 57 7.34 7.64 -5.62
N GLU A 58 8.34 8.07 -6.39
CA GLU A 58 8.18 8.52 -7.78
C GLU A 58 7.56 7.40 -8.65
N ARG A 59 8.05 6.16 -8.50
CA ARG A 59 7.50 4.99 -9.22
C ARG A 59 6.07 4.68 -8.81
N PHE A 60 5.75 4.80 -7.53
CA PHE A 60 4.39 4.58 -7.03
C PHE A 60 3.43 5.64 -7.53
N ALA A 61 3.81 6.92 -7.51
CA ALA A 61 3.03 8.02 -8.07
C ALA A 61 2.80 7.85 -9.58
N THR A 62 3.84 7.44 -10.32
CA THR A 62 3.72 7.13 -11.75
C THR A 62 2.74 5.98 -11.98
N TRP A 63 2.76 4.94 -11.15
CA TRP A 63 1.81 3.83 -11.25
C TRP A 63 0.37 4.28 -10.97
N LEU A 64 0.14 5.11 -9.95
CA LEU A 64 -1.18 5.69 -9.63
C LEU A 64 -1.73 6.61 -10.71
N ALA A 65 -0.85 7.29 -11.46
CA ALA A 65 -1.22 8.22 -12.51
C ALA A 65 -1.58 7.53 -13.85
N ARG A 66 -1.40 6.21 -13.94
CA ARG A 66 -1.88 5.45 -15.10
C ARG A 66 -3.40 5.41 -15.02
N ASP A 67 -4.06 5.82 -16.10
CA ASP A 67 -5.50 5.68 -16.25
C ASP A 67 -5.80 4.22 -16.66
N ASP A 68 -6.84 3.61 -16.08
CA ASP A 68 -7.26 2.26 -16.45
C ASP A 68 -7.86 2.21 -17.88
N GLU A 69 -8.05 3.36 -18.53
CA GLU A 69 -8.49 3.47 -19.94
C GLU A 69 -7.39 3.16 -20.96
N ASP A 70 -6.11 3.04 -20.56
CA ASP A 70 -5.02 2.63 -21.46
C ASP A 70 -4.98 1.12 -21.76
N ASP A 71 -5.84 0.32 -21.10
CA ASP A 71 -5.95 -1.15 -21.26
C ASP A 71 -7.15 -1.59 -22.15
N GLU A 72 -7.84 -0.67 -22.87
CA GLU A 72 -8.88 -0.99 -23.87
C GLU A 72 -8.42 -0.89 -25.34
#